data_AF-A0A6P0DV33-F1
#
_entry.id   AF-A0A6P0DV33-F1
#
_cell.length_a   1.000
_cell.length_b   1.000
_cell.length_c   1.000
_cell.angle_alpha   90.00
_cell.angle_beta   90.00
_cell.angle_gamma   90.00
#
_symmetry.space_group_name_H-M   'P 1'
#
loop_
_entity.id
_entity.type
_entity.pdbx_description
1 polymer ?
#
loop_
_entity_poly.entity_id
_entity_poly.type
_entity_poly.pdbx_seq_one_letter_code
_entity_poly.pdbx_strand_id
1 'polypeptide(L)'
;TGDQKVDGLFSGTAWDGTITYAFPTTSSSYADDGADLYYEKYYSFTPISSQQQSLALYFMEQSYGSAANDGFSVEGFTNANFEAGSANTATVRFAQTSDPYLETAGAYFPAAGERGGDIWFGTGYAGTEDDYRFPRFGNYAGQTLAHELGHALGLKHAHEGGAVVPSAYDSLEYTIMTYHTFIGDDERGAKYEHDGAPQTFMMLDIAALQEMYGADYTTN
;
A
#
# COMPACT_ATOMS: atom_id res chain seq x y z
N THR A 1 12.30 4.04 16.69
CA THR A 1 12.11 3.12 17.84
C THR A 1 13.42 2.68 18.49
N GLY A 2 14.50 2.45 17.73
CA GLY A 2 15.71 1.79 18.20
C GLY A 2 15.69 0.26 18.02
N ASP A 3 14.56 -0.32 17.60
CA ASP A 3 14.45 -1.69 17.13
C ASP A 3 14.59 -1.73 15.60
N GLN A 4 15.68 -2.32 15.13
CA GLN A 4 16.00 -2.40 13.70
C GLN A 4 14.93 -3.13 12.88
N LYS A 5 14.14 -4.04 13.47
CA LYS A 5 13.06 -4.72 12.75
C LYS A 5 11.95 -3.76 12.35
N VAL A 6 11.70 -2.73 13.16
CA VAL A 6 10.66 -1.72 12.91
C VAL A 6 11.26 -0.51 12.18
N ASP A 7 12.42 -0.02 12.63
CA ASP A 7 13.12 1.10 12.00
C ASP A 7 13.53 0.79 10.55
N GLY A 8 13.73 -0.50 10.24
CA GLY A 8 13.99 -0.99 8.89
C GLY A 8 12.82 -0.83 7.92
N LEU A 9 11.63 -0.44 8.39
CA LEU A 9 10.46 -0.20 7.55
C LEU A 9 10.15 1.28 7.35
N PHE A 10 10.81 2.23 8.02
CA PHE A 10 10.48 3.64 7.86
C PHE A 10 11.06 4.23 6.57
N SER A 11 10.22 4.82 5.74
CA SER A 11 10.65 5.67 4.61
C SER A 11 11.28 6.98 5.09
N GLY A 12 10.94 7.40 6.32
CA GLY A 12 11.31 8.68 6.91
C GLY A 12 10.22 9.75 6.79
N THR A 13 9.07 9.44 6.18
CA THR A 13 7.90 10.33 6.10
C THR A 13 6.64 9.62 6.54
N ALA A 14 5.71 10.38 7.12
CA ALA A 14 4.37 9.95 7.54
C ALA A 14 3.39 11.10 7.35
N TRP A 15 2.10 10.80 7.26
CA TRP A 15 1.06 11.83 7.28
C TRP A 15 0.87 12.39 8.69
N ASP A 16 0.39 13.63 8.78
CA ASP A 16 -0.03 14.27 10.02
C ASP A 16 -1.49 14.71 9.90
N GLY A 17 -2.28 14.46 10.95
CA GLY A 17 -3.73 14.69 10.95
C GLY A 17 -4.54 13.66 10.16
N THR A 18 -5.72 14.06 9.69
CA THR A 18 -6.64 13.20 8.91
C THR A 18 -6.02 12.83 7.56
N ILE A 19 -5.94 11.53 7.29
CA ILE A 19 -5.55 10.97 6.00
C ILE A 19 -6.79 10.92 5.12
N THR A 20 -6.82 11.67 4.02
CA THR A 20 -7.97 11.66 3.12
C THR A 20 -7.73 10.71 1.96
N TYR A 21 -8.73 9.92 1.58
CA TYR A 21 -8.63 9.04 0.40
C TYR A 21 -9.62 9.42 -0.69
N ALA A 22 -9.27 9.13 -1.94
CA ALA A 22 -10.22 9.20 -3.04
C ALA A 22 -9.94 8.13 -4.10
N PHE A 23 -10.96 7.86 -4.91
CA PHE A 23 -10.88 6.99 -6.09
C PHE A 23 -11.18 7.82 -7.35
N PRO A 24 -10.21 8.62 -7.85
CA PRO A 24 -10.47 9.49 -8.99
C PRO A 24 -10.92 8.72 -10.23
N THR A 25 -11.85 9.32 -10.99
CA THR A 25 -12.38 8.73 -12.23
C THR A 25 -11.79 9.35 -13.49
N THR A 26 -10.95 10.38 -13.36
CA THR A 26 -10.29 11.05 -14.48
C THR A 26 -8.83 11.37 -14.15
N SER A 27 -7.95 11.32 -15.15
CA SER A 27 -6.53 11.67 -14.99
C SER A 27 -6.30 13.13 -14.60
N SER A 28 -7.25 14.02 -14.92
CA SER A 28 -7.19 15.44 -14.56
C SER A 28 -7.23 15.71 -13.06
N SER A 29 -7.62 14.72 -12.25
CA SER A 29 -7.56 14.82 -10.79
C SER A 29 -6.15 14.72 -10.22
N TYR A 30 -5.20 14.22 -11.01
CA TYR A 30 -3.79 14.18 -10.66
C TYR A 30 -3.12 15.43 -11.23
N ALA A 31 -2.50 16.23 -10.36
CA ALA A 31 -1.91 17.50 -10.78
C ALA A 31 -0.78 17.28 -11.78
N ASP A 32 -0.57 18.27 -12.65
CA ASP A 32 0.61 18.32 -13.50
C ASP A 32 1.68 19.07 -12.73
N ASP A 33 2.70 18.36 -12.25
CA ASP A 33 3.83 19.04 -11.62
C ASP A 33 4.80 19.61 -12.66
N GLY A 34 4.52 19.42 -13.95
CA GLY A 34 5.32 19.93 -15.07
C GLY A 34 6.74 19.40 -15.10
N ALA A 35 7.04 18.40 -14.25
CA ALA A 35 8.38 17.93 -13.96
C ALA A 35 8.75 16.66 -14.72
N ASP A 36 7.76 15.94 -15.27
CA ASP A 36 8.02 14.63 -15.88
C ASP A 36 7.18 14.35 -17.14
N LEU A 37 7.86 13.98 -18.23
CA LEU A 37 7.24 13.48 -19.45
C LEU A 37 6.68 12.05 -19.27
N TYR A 38 7.05 11.38 -18.18
CA TYR A 38 6.75 9.97 -17.90
C TYR A 38 5.81 9.81 -16.69
N TYR A 39 4.87 10.74 -16.48
CA TYR A 39 3.93 10.59 -15.37
C TYR A 39 2.78 9.61 -15.70
N GLU A 40 2.46 8.71 -14.76
CA GLU A 40 1.55 7.57 -14.95
C GLU A 40 0.16 8.00 -15.48
N LYS A 41 -0.32 9.17 -15.07
CA LYS A 41 -1.64 9.70 -15.48
C LYS A 41 -1.77 9.94 -16.99
N TYR A 42 -0.66 10.07 -17.71
CA TYR A 42 -0.64 10.30 -19.15
C TYR A 42 -0.69 9.00 -19.97
N TYR A 43 -0.61 7.83 -19.33
CA TYR A 43 -0.61 6.53 -19.99
C TYR A 43 -1.93 5.79 -19.77
N SER A 44 -2.91 6.06 -20.63
CA SER A 44 -4.23 5.38 -20.63
C SER A 44 -4.83 5.20 -19.24
N PHE A 45 -4.90 6.29 -18.48
CA PHE A 45 -5.50 6.32 -17.15
C PHE A 45 -6.83 5.57 -17.12
N THR A 46 -7.01 4.75 -16.09
CA THR A 46 -8.30 4.13 -15.77
C THR A 46 -8.58 4.21 -14.26
N PRO A 47 -9.85 4.40 -13.85
CA PRO A 47 -10.21 4.25 -12.45
C PRO A 47 -9.98 2.82 -11.99
N ILE A 48 -9.63 2.65 -10.72
CA ILE A 48 -9.55 1.32 -10.12
C ILE A 48 -10.94 0.65 -10.06
N SER A 49 -10.95 -0.67 -10.12
CA SER A 49 -12.16 -1.49 -10.06
C SER A 49 -12.89 -1.36 -8.72
N SER A 50 -14.17 -1.72 -8.68
CA SER A 50 -14.94 -1.77 -7.43
C SER A 50 -14.38 -2.77 -6.41
N GLN A 51 -13.69 -3.83 -6.86
CA GLN A 51 -13.04 -4.80 -5.99
C GLN A 51 -11.79 -4.20 -5.33
N GLN A 52 -10.98 -3.45 -6.08
CA GLN A 52 -9.87 -2.68 -5.53
C GLN A 52 -10.36 -1.63 -4.52
N GLN A 53 -11.43 -0.89 -4.84
CA GLN A 53 -11.99 0.09 -3.91
C GLN A 53 -12.43 -0.57 -2.61
N SER A 54 -13.11 -1.72 -2.71
CA SER A 54 -13.60 -2.47 -1.55
C SER A 54 -12.45 -2.96 -0.67
N LEU A 55 -11.37 -3.49 -1.27
CA LEU A 55 -10.22 -3.97 -0.50
C LEU A 55 -9.37 -2.82 0.07
N ALA A 56 -9.24 -1.70 -0.64
CA ALA A 56 -8.61 -0.50 -0.12
C ALA A 56 -9.35 0.03 1.11
N LEU A 57 -10.69 0.11 1.04
CA LEU A 57 -11.50 0.51 2.19
C LEU A 57 -11.37 -0.47 3.35
N TYR A 58 -11.32 -1.79 3.09
CA TYR A 58 -11.06 -2.79 4.13
C TYR A 58 -9.75 -2.56 4.88
N PHE A 59 -8.68 -2.21 4.16
CA PHE A 59 -7.39 -1.96 4.82
C PHE A 59 -7.28 -0.58 5.46
N MET A 60 -8.01 0.42 4.97
CA MET A 60 -7.96 1.77 5.55
C MET A 60 -8.92 1.91 6.74
N GLU A 61 -10.19 1.59 6.55
CA GLU A 61 -11.28 2.02 7.43
C GLU A 61 -11.74 0.92 8.39
N GLN A 62 -11.74 1.21 9.69
CA GLN A 62 -12.28 0.31 10.71
C GLN A 62 -13.78 0.08 10.49
N SER A 63 -14.50 1.13 10.07
CA SER A 63 -15.94 1.07 9.84
C SER A 63 -16.35 0.20 8.64
N TYR A 64 -15.39 -0.20 7.80
CA TYR A 64 -15.65 -0.95 6.59
C TYR A 64 -15.74 -2.47 6.83
N GLY A 65 -16.96 -2.99 6.77
CA GLY A 65 -17.23 -4.42 6.87
C GLY A 65 -17.94 -4.80 8.16
N SER A 66 -17.45 -5.83 8.84
CA SER A 66 -18.02 -6.32 10.10
C SER A 66 -17.07 -6.04 11.26
N ALA A 67 -17.58 -5.97 12.49
CA ALA A 67 -16.77 -5.79 13.70
C ALA A 67 -15.60 -6.78 13.84
N ALA A 68 -15.72 -7.98 13.25
CA ALA A 68 -14.64 -8.98 13.24
C ALA A 68 -13.45 -8.60 12.33
N ASN A 69 -13.63 -7.59 11.47
CA ASN A 69 -12.63 -7.11 10.54
C ASN A 69 -11.87 -5.90 11.08
N ASP A 70 -12.42 -5.22 12.09
CA ASP A 70 -11.92 -3.94 12.61
C ASP A 70 -10.41 -4.01 12.89
N GLY A 71 -9.95 -5.06 13.58
CA GLY A 71 -8.53 -5.23 13.93
C GLY A 71 -7.56 -5.46 12.75
N PHE A 72 -8.05 -5.53 11.51
CA PHE A 72 -7.22 -5.70 10.31
C PHE A 72 -7.06 -4.43 9.47
N SER A 73 -7.80 -3.35 9.79
CA SER A 73 -7.64 -2.06 9.12
C SER A 73 -6.63 -1.18 9.85
N VAL A 74 -6.00 -0.24 9.14
CA VAL A 74 -5.05 0.71 9.72
C VAL A 74 -5.72 1.55 10.82
N GLU A 75 -6.95 1.99 10.65
CA GLU A 75 -7.71 2.66 11.72
C GLU A 75 -7.97 1.75 12.93
N GLY A 76 -8.16 0.46 12.73
CA GLY A 76 -8.46 -0.45 13.84
C GLY A 76 -7.23 -0.82 14.67
N PHE A 77 -6.03 -0.83 14.10
CA PHE A 77 -4.81 -1.10 14.88
C PHE A 77 -3.94 0.13 15.16
N THR A 78 -4.30 1.31 14.65
CA THR A 78 -3.62 2.59 14.91
C THR A 78 -4.60 3.72 15.26
N ASN A 79 -4.11 4.89 15.68
CA ASN A 79 -4.93 6.10 15.82
C ASN A 79 -4.96 6.95 14.54
N ALA A 80 -4.57 6.41 13.38
CA ALA A 80 -4.81 7.07 12.11
C ALA A 80 -6.31 7.31 11.92
N ASN A 81 -6.68 8.40 11.25
CA ASN A 81 -8.06 8.72 10.91
C ASN A 81 -8.16 8.88 9.39
N PHE A 82 -8.98 8.05 8.76
CA PHE A 82 -9.25 8.07 7.34
C PHE A 82 -10.60 8.72 7.06
N GLU A 83 -10.63 9.59 6.06
CA GLU A 83 -11.88 10.20 5.60
C GLU A 83 -11.94 10.24 4.08
N ALA A 84 -13.13 10.05 3.51
CA ALA A 84 -13.33 10.30 2.09
C ALA A 84 -13.04 11.76 1.75
N GLY A 85 -12.07 11.99 0.86
CA GLY A 85 -11.65 13.30 0.39
C GLY A 85 -12.17 13.64 -1.01
N SER A 86 -11.69 14.77 -1.53
CA SER A 86 -11.92 15.17 -2.92
C SER A 86 -10.94 14.45 -3.85
N ALA A 87 -11.42 14.03 -5.02
CA ALA A 87 -10.58 13.39 -6.05
C ALA A 87 -9.32 14.20 -6.40
N ASN A 88 -9.38 15.53 -6.30
CA ASN A 88 -8.27 16.40 -6.69
C ASN A 88 -7.27 16.69 -5.56
N THR A 89 -7.63 16.45 -4.30
CA THR A 89 -6.83 16.92 -3.15
C THR A 89 -6.70 15.90 -2.02
N ALA A 90 -7.27 14.71 -2.17
CA ALA A 90 -7.07 13.63 -1.20
C ALA A 90 -5.59 13.24 -1.13
N THR A 91 -5.11 12.91 0.06
CA THR A 91 -3.71 12.54 0.31
C THR A 91 -3.37 11.15 -0.20
N VAL A 92 -4.33 10.23 -0.23
CA VAL A 92 -4.16 8.88 -0.80
C VAL A 92 -5.13 8.72 -1.95
N ARG A 93 -4.62 8.50 -3.16
CA ARG A 93 -5.46 8.35 -4.37
C ARG A 93 -5.04 7.13 -5.14
N PHE A 94 -6.02 6.40 -5.67
CA PHE A 94 -5.78 5.14 -6.36
C PHE A 94 -6.16 5.26 -7.83
N ALA A 95 -5.31 4.76 -8.71
CA ALA A 95 -5.57 4.70 -10.15
C ALA A 95 -4.88 3.52 -10.82
N GLN A 96 -5.28 3.23 -12.05
CA GLN A 96 -4.58 2.29 -12.93
C GLN A 96 -4.02 3.02 -14.15
N THR A 97 -2.86 2.54 -14.61
CA THR A 97 -2.13 3.10 -15.75
C THR A 97 -1.61 2.00 -16.67
N SER A 98 -1.45 2.33 -17.95
CA SER A 98 -0.74 1.51 -18.93
C SER A 98 0.69 2.00 -19.17
N ASP A 99 1.28 2.70 -18.19
CA ASP A 99 2.64 3.19 -18.26
C ASP A 99 3.62 2.02 -18.47
N PRO A 100 4.41 2.01 -19.57
CA PRO A 100 5.36 0.93 -19.82
C PRO A 100 6.50 0.84 -18.79
N TYR A 101 6.70 1.86 -17.96
CA TYR A 101 7.71 1.86 -16.89
C TYR A 101 7.16 1.34 -15.55
N LEU A 102 5.85 1.10 -15.45
CA LEU A 102 5.19 0.53 -14.28
C LEU A 102 4.52 -0.80 -14.65
N GLU A 103 5.32 -1.86 -14.76
CA GLU A 103 4.82 -3.19 -15.12
C GLU A 103 3.90 -3.79 -14.04
N THR A 104 4.22 -3.55 -12.76
CA THR A 104 3.51 -4.08 -11.59
C THR A 104 2.56 -3.02 -10.99
N ALA A 105 2.92 -2.45 -9.84
CA ALA A 105 2.23 -1.36 -9.17
C ALA A 105 3.30 -0.51 -8.46
N GLY A 106 2.91 0.66 -7.99
CA GLY A 106 3.79 1.55 -7.26
C GLY A 106 3.02 2.61 -6.50
N ALA A 107 3.66 3.17 -5.48
CA ALA A 107 3.10 4.25 -4.69
C ALA A 107 4.15 5.29 -4.34
N TYR A 108 3.70 6.54 -4.24
CA TYR A 108 4.51 7.63 -3.74
C TYR A 108 4.39 7.71 -2.22
N PHE A 109 5.53 7.80 -1.52
CA PHE A 109 5.55 8.02 -0.08
C PHE A 109 4.79 9.29 0.35
N PRO A 110 4.43 9.42 1.64
CA PRO A 110 3.91 10.66 2.19
C PRO A 110 4.82 11.85 1.86
N ALA A 111 4.25 12.85 1.21
CA ALA A 111 4.95 14.07 0.81
C ALA A 111 3.96 15.22 0.63
N ALA A 112 4.40 16.46 0.86
CA ALA A 112 3.58 17.65 0.63
C ALA A 112 3.35 17.96 -0.87
N GLY A 113 4.06 17.28 -1.77
CA GLY A 113 3.92 17.45 -3.20
C GLY A 113 2.66 16.78 -3.75
N GLU A 114 2.23 17.21 -4.93
CA GLU A 114 0.98 16.79 -5.56
C GLU A 114 0.89 15.30 -5.90
N ARG A 115 1.98 14.53 -5.82
CA ARG A 115 1.99 13.07 -6.05
C ARG A 115 2.00 12.26 -4.76
N GLY A 116 2.26 12.88 -3.61
CA GLY A 116 2.43 12.16 -2.34
C GLY A 116 1.20 11.32 -2.02
N GLY A 117 1.40 10.03 -1.73
CA GLY A 117 0.34 9.06 -1.44
C GLY A 117 -0.46 8.57 -2.64
N ASP A 118 -0.12 8.96 -3.88
CA ASP A 118 -0.72 8.37 -5.07
C ASP A 118 -0.27 6.91 -5.22
N ILE A 119 -1.23 6.03 -5.49
CA ILE A 119 -1.05 4.60 -5.73
C ILE A 119 -1.49 4.29 -7.16
N TRP A 120 -0.58 3.71 -7.93
CA TRP A 120 -0.78 3.35 -9.33
C TRP A 120 -0.65 1.83 -9.50
N PHE A 121 -1.67 1.22 -10.10
CA PHE A 121 -1.62 -0.15 -10.55
C PHE A 121 -1.30 -0.19 -12.04
N GLY A 122 -0.31 -0.95 -12.44
CA GLY A 122 -0.01 -1.23 -13.84
C GLY A 122 -1.05 -2.15 -14.48
N THR A 123 -0.82 -2.44 -15.75
CA THR A 123 -1.66 -3.36 -16.55
C THR A 123 -0.92 -4.59 -17.05
N GLY A 124 0.32 -4.84 -16.58
CA GLY A 124 1.15 -5.97 -17.01
C GLY A 124 0.49 -7.34 -16.77
N TYR A 125 -0.30 -7.48 -15.72
CA TYR A 125 -1.04 -8.70 -15.38
C TYR A 125 -2.50 -8.72 -15.85
N ALA A 126 -2.92 -7.76 -16.68
CA ALA A 126 -4.31 -7.71 -17.15
C ALA A 126 -4.69 -9.00 -17.91
N GLY A 127 -5.71 -9.71 -17.41
CA GLY A 127 -6.17 -10.97 -17.99
C GLY A 127 -5.41 -12.22 -17.55
N THR A 128 -4.44 -12.10 -16.63
CA THR A 128 -3.83 -13.25 -15.93
C THR A 128 -4.54 -13.52 -14.60
N GLU A 129 -4.08 -14.53 -13.86
CA GLU A 129 -4.57 -14.83 -12.51
C GLU A 129 -4.20 -13.74 -11.48
N ASP A 130 -3.12 -12.99 -11.75
CA ASP A 130 -2.58 -11.91 -10.91
C ASP A 130 -3.13 -10.51 -11.26
N ASP A 131 -4.23 -10.46 -12.02
CA ASP A 131 -4.81 -9.21 -12.48
C ASP A 131 -5.25 -8.31 -11.31
N TYR A 132 -4.60 -7.16 -11.17
CA TYR A 132 -4.83 -6.19 -10.10
C TYR A 132 -6.26 -5.66 -9.99
N ARG A 133 -7.10 -5.85 -11.02
CA ARG A 133 -8.52 -5.49 -10.99
C ARG A 133 -9.39 -6.50 -10.23
N PHE A 134 -8.83 -7.65 -9.84
CA PHE A 134 -9.51 -8.70 -9.11
C PHE A 134 -8.76 -9.09 -7.82
N PRO A 135 -8.44 -8.12 -6.94
CA PRO A 135 -7.75 -8.42 -5.70
C PRO A 135 -8.67 -9.17 -4.74
N ARG A 136 -8.11 -10.15 -4.03
CA ARG A 136 -8.81 -10.98 -3.04
C ARG A 136 -7.84 -11.30 -1.91
N PHE A 137 -8.37 -11.65 -0.74
CA PHE A 137 -7.53 -12.21 0.32
C PHE A 137 -6.84 -13.47 -0.18
N GLY A 138 -5.53 -13.54 -0.02
CA GLY A 138 -4.71 -14.69 -0.37
C GLY A 138 -4.08 -14.61 -1.76
N ASN A 139 -4.54 -13.75 -2.68
CA ASN A 139 -3.91 -13.64 -3.99
C ASN A 139 -2.87 -12.51 -4.06
N TYR A 140 -1.99 -12.58 -5.06
CA TYR A 140 -0.94 -11.59 -5.30
C TYR A 140 -1.50 -10.18 -5.44
N ALA A 141 -2.59 -10.00 -6.18
CA ALA A 141 -3.23 -8.69 -6.36
C ALA A 141 -3.70 -8.06 -5.04
N GLY A 142 -4.21 -8.86 -4.09
CA GLY A 142 -4.59 -8.41 -2.76
C GLY A 142 -3.38 -8.00 -1.91
N GLN A 143 -2.31 -8.81 -1.92
CA GLN A 143 -1.06 -8.46 -1.26
C GLN A 143 -0.45 -7.17 -1.83
N THR A 144 -0.40 -7.01 -3.15
CA THR A 144 0.14 -5.81 -3.79
C THR A 144 -0.65 -4.56 -3.39
N LEU A 145 -1.99 -4.63 -3.34
CA LEU A 145 -2.79 -3.48 -2.90
C LEU A 145 -2.43 -3.05 -1.47
N ALA A 146 -2.30 -4.00 -0.55
CA ALA A 146 -1.88 -3.70 0.82
C ALA A 146 -0.44 -3.17 0.89
N HIS A 147 0.46 -3.72 0.08
CA HIS A 147 1.85 -3.30 -0.03
C HIS A 147 1.97 -1.83 -0.49
N GLU A 148 1.30 -1.48 -1.59
CA GLU A 148 1.31 -0.10 -2.10
C GLU A 148 0.65 0.88 -1.14
N LEU A 149 -0.41 0.45 -0.43
CA LEU A 149 -0.98 1.23 0.66
C LEU A 149 0.05 1.44 1.79
N GLY A 150 0.83 0.42 2.14
CA GLY A 150 1.95 0.54 3.10
C GLY A 150 2.94 1.64 2.68
N HIS A 151 3.34 1.67 1.41
CA HIS A 151 4.15 2.75 0.85
C HIS A 151 3.50 4.12 0.96
N ALA A 152 2.23 4.26 0.53
CA ALA A 152 1.49 5.52 0.64
C ALA A 152 1.31 6.00 2.09
N LEU A 153 1.49 5.10 3.07
CA LEU A 153 1.48 5.38 4.51
C LEU A 153 2.88 5.52 5.14
N GLY A 154 3.96 5.39 4.36
CA GLY A 154 5.32 5.66 4.83
C GLY A 154 6.17 4.43 5.14
N LEU A 155 5.70 3.21 4.84
CA LEU A 155 6.52 2.01 4.95
C LEU A 155 7.37 1.86 3.69
N LYS A 156 8.69 1.76 3.80
CA LYS A 156 9.58 1.41 2.68
C LYS A 156 9.79 -0.11 2.60
N HIS A 157 10.43 -0.57 1.53
CA HIS A 157 10.84 -1.97 1.43
C HIS A 157 11.74 -2.39 2.60
N ALA A 158 11.51 -3.60 3.11
CA ALA A 158 12.21 -4.15 4.27
C ALA A 158 13.73 -4.32 4.04
N HIS A 159 14.12 -4.59 2.78
CA HIS A 159 15.48 -4.96 2.37
C HIS A 159 16.26 -3.81 1.71
N GLU A 160 15.64 -2.65 1.49
CA GLU A 160 16.24 -1.55 0.73
C GLU A 160 16.44 -0.27 1.55
N GLY A 161 17.38 0.58 1.11
CA GLY A 161 17.63 1.88 1.72
C GLY A 161 18.54 1.81 2.96
N GLY A 162 18.41 2.81 3.85
CA GLY A 162 19.29 2.99 5.01
C GLY A 162 19.26 1.83 6.02
N ALA A 163 18.51 1.98 7.11
CA ALA A 163 18.25 0.86 8.01
C ALA A 163 17.35 -0.16 7.29
N VAL A 164 17.66 -1.45 7.40
CA VAL A 164 16.88 -2.56 6.83
C VAL A 164 16.47 -3.53 7.92
N VAL A 165 15.36 -4.24 7.69
CA VAL A 165 14.91 -5.33 8.56
C VAL A 165 16.01 -6.40 8.59
N PRO A 166 16.40 -6.93 9.77
CA PRO A 166 17.42 -7.97 9.82
C PRO A 166 17.00 -9.21 9.04
N SER A 167 17.92 -9.84 8.31
CA SER A 167 17.61 -10.94 7.39
C SER A 167 16.90 -12.15 8.00
N ALA A 168 17.00 -12.35 9.32
CA ALA A 168 16.25 -13.37 10.05
C ALA A 168 14.75 -13.07 10.19
N TYR A 169 14.32 -11.85 9.85
CA TYR A 169 12.94 -11.36 9.88
C TYR A 169 12.51 -10.77 8.52
N ASP A 170 13.35 -10.89 7.49
CA ASP A 170 13.06 -10.38 6.17
C ASP A 170 12.37 -11.46 5.34
N SER A 171 11.07 -11.63 5.59
CA SER A 171 10.19 -12.48 4.79
C SER A 171 8.72 -12.09 4.95
N LEU A 172 7.86 -12.58 4.06
CA LEU A 172 6.42 -12.35 4.10
C LEU A 172 5.74 -12.83 5.39
N GLU A 173 6.37 -13.69 6.20
CA GLU A 173 5.87 -14.04 7.54
C GLU A 173 5.86 -12.82 8.50
N TYR A 174 6.73 -11.84 8.26
CA TYR A 174 6.96 -10.73 9.19
C TYR A 174 6.49 -9.37 8.64
N THR A 175 6.60 -9.14 7.34
CA THR A 175 6.25 -7.88 6.68
C THR A 175 5.82 -8.13 5.24
N ILE A 176 4.74 -7.49 4.79
CA ILE A 176 4.38 -7.51 3.36
C ILE A 176 5.26 -6.60 2.52
N MET A 177 6.08 -5.74 3.16
CA MET A 177 6.97 -4.78 2.49
C MET A 177 8.27 -5.40 1.98
N THR A 178 8.36 -6.73 1.91
CA THR A 178 9.53 -7.41 1.36
C THR A 178 9.19 -8.18 0.09
N TYR A 179 10.20 -8.34 -0.77
CA TYR A 179 10.16 -9.23 -1.92
C TYR A 179 10.63 -10.64 -1.58
N HIS A 180 11.17 -10.85 -0.37
CA HIS A 180 11.53 -12.17 0.11
C HIS A 180 10.29 -12.95 0.57
N THR A 181 9.90 -13.98 -0.17
CA THR A 181 8.76 -14.83 0.21
C THR A 181 9.05 -15.64 1.48
N PHE A 182 10.31 -16.05 1.66
CA PHE A 182 10.81 -16.77 2.82
C PHE A 182 12.23 -16.31 3.17
N ILE A 183 12.73 -16.67 4.36
CA ILE A 183 14.07 -16.28 4.79
C ILE A 183 15.14 -16.86 3.86
N GLY A 184 15.95 -15.98 3.25
CA GLY A 184 16.99 -16.36 2.29
C GLY A 184 16.49 -16.56 0.86
N ASP A 185 15.30 -16.06 0.53
CA ASP A 185 14.82 -15.90 -0.84
C ASP A 185 15.76 -14.98 -1.67
N ASP A 186 15.65 -15.01 -2.99
CA ASP A 186 16.50 -14.23 -3.92
C ASP A 186 15.80 -13.00 -4.51
N GLU A 187 14.64 -12.63 -3.95
CA GLU A 187 13.79 -11.50 -4.35
C GLU A 187 13.21 -11.62 -5.78
N ARG A 188 13.34 -12.77 -6.44
CA ARG A 188 12.87 -12.96 -7.82
C ARG A 188 11.43 -13.47 -7.87
N GLY A 189 10.52 -12.54 -7.63
CA GLY A 189 9.07 -12.79 -7.68
C GLY A 189 8.57 -13.60 -6.50
N ALA A 190 7.25 -13.61 -6.34
CA ALA A 190 6.59 -14.30 -5.24
C ALA A 190 6.66 -15.83 -5.40
N LYS A 191 6.93 -16.55 -4.29
CA LYS A 191 7.11 -18.01 -4.25
C LYS A 191 6.15 -18.68 -3.26
N TYR A 192 4.86 -18.51 -3.50
CA TYR A 192 3.78 -19.15 -2.76
C TYR A 192 2.75 -19.75 -3.73
N GLU A 193 1.84 -20.56 -3.20
CA GLU A 193 0.70 -21.04 -3.98
C GLU A 193 -0.27 -19.88 -4.29
N HIS A 194 -1.05 -20.02 -5.35
CA HIS A 194 -1.90 -18.96 -5.91
C HIS A 194 -2.73 -18.15 -4.89
N ASP A 195 -3.32 -18.78 -3.87
CA ASP A 195 -4.12 -18.15 -2.81
C ASP A 195 -3.40 -18.13 -1.45
N GLY A 196 -2.06 -18.23 -1.47
CA GLY A 196 -1.19 -18.35 -0.30
C GLY A 196 -0.48 -17.05 0.11
N ALA A 197 -0.79 -15.93 -0.53
CA ALA A 197 -0.25 -14.62 -0.18
C ALA A 197 -0.73 -14.15 1.21
N PRO A 198 0.05 -13.30 1.91
CA PRO A 198 -0.42 -12.60 3.10
C PRO A 198 -1.75 -11.87 2.85
N GLN A 199 -2.69 -12.03 3.77
CA GLN A 199 -4.04 -11.50 3.62
C GLN A 199 -4.21 -10.13 4.30
N THR A 200 -3.27 -9.74 5.16
CA THR A 200 -3.29 -8.49 5.94
C THR A 200 -1.88 -7.96 6.13
N PHE A 201 -1.77 -6.76 6.70
CA PHE A 201 -0.52 -6.29 7.29
C PHE A 201 0.01 -7.32 8.31
N MET A 202 1.32 -7.55 8.27
CA MET A 202 2.01 -8.50 9.15
C MET A 202 2.57 -7.78 10.38
N MET A 203 3.09 -8.56 11.33
CA MET A 203 3.50 -8.08 12.65
C MET A 203 4.42 -6.84 12.61
N LEU A 204 5.40 -6.80 11.69
CA LEU A 204 6.31 -5.65 11.60
C LEU A 204 5.66 -4.45 10.89
N ASP A 205 4.76 -4.69 9.94
CA ASP A 205 3.99 -3.61 9.30
C ASP A 205 3.11 -2.91 10.33
N ILE A 206 2.38 -3.69 11.14
CA ILE A 206 1.54 -3.19 12.23
C ILE A 206 2.39 -2.42 13.23
N ALA A 207 3.52 -2.97 13.68
CA ALA A 207 4.39 -2.28 14.64
C ALA A 207 4.95 -0.96 14.10
N ALA A 208 5.31 -0.91 12.80
CA ALA A 208 5.81 0.30 12.16
C ALA A 208 4.70 1.36 12.00
N LEU A 209 3.51 0.96 11.54
CA LEU A 209 2.36 1.86 11.43
C LEU A 209 1.91 2.37 12.81
N GLN A 210 1.96 1.54 13.85
CA GLN A 210 1.67 1.95 15.23
C GLN A 210 2.70 2.94 15.80
N GLU A 211 3.98 2.85 15.41
CA GLU A 211 4.95 3.89 15.78
C GLU A 211 4.63 5.22 15.07
N MET A 212 4.23 5.17 13.79
CA MET A 212 3.97 6.38 13.00
C MET A 212 2.65 7.06 13.39
N TYR A 213 1.59 6.29 13.59
CA TYR A 213 0.22 6.79 13.77
C TYR A 213 -0.35 6.54 15.18
N GLY A 214 0.46 5.97 16.09
CA GLY A 214 0.06 5.58 17.44
C GLY A 214 -0.77 4.30 17.45
N ALA A 215 -0.59 3.43 18.44
CA ALA A 215 -1.42 2.23 18.59
C ALA A 215 -2.83 2.55 19.11
N ASP A 216 -3.85 1.93 18.51
CA ASP A 216 -5.19 1.86 19.10
C ASP A 216 -5.30 0.67 20.05
N TYR A 217 -5.83 0.91 21.23
CA TYR A 217 -6.05 -0.09 22.28
C TYR A 217 -7.54 -0.38 22.51
N THR A 218 -8.42 0.14 21.66
CA THR A 218 -9.89 0.03 21.81
C THR A 218 -10.51 -1.02 20.90
N THR A 219 -9.86 -1.36 19.79
CA THR A 219 -10.30 -2.37 18.83
C THR A 219 -9.95 -3.81 19.28
N ASN A 220 -10.85 -4.78 19.02
CA ASN A 220 -10.66 -6.23 19.25
C ASN A 220 -11.27 -7.07 18.13
#